data_AF-A0A1H8E7K5-F1
#
_entry.id   AF-A0A1H8E7K5-F1
#
_cell.length_a   1.000
_cell.length_b   1.000
_cell.length_c   1.000
_cell.angle_alpha   90.00
_cell.angle_beta   90.00
_cell.angle_gamma   90.00
#
_symmetry.space_group_name_H-M   'P 1'
#
loop_
_entity.id
_entity.type
_entity.pdbx_description
1 polymer ?
#
loop_
_entity_poly.entity_id
_entity_poly.type
_entity_poly.pdbx_seq_one_letter_code
_entity_poly.pdbx_strand_id
1 'polypeptide(L)'
;METLLKLQGGGLSAFRMAAKLVRKGGTIQVTGVYGVIHYIPELYRQVKDGVFDPTDIISQRIGLDEAEHGFKIFNNKEDNAMKIILKP
;
A
#
# COMPACT_ATOMS: atom_id res chain seq x y z
N MET A 1 -6.36 -3.94 27.77
CA MET A 1 -5.31 -3.85 26.73
C MET A 1 -5.98 -3.38 25.45
N GLU A 2 -6.43 -2.12 25.47
CA GLU A 2 -6.97 -1.47 24.27
C GLU A 2 -5.78 -1.16 23.36
N THR A 3 -5.68 -1.88 22.25
CA THR A 3 -4.90 -1.41 21.11
C THR A 3 -5.61 -0.17 20.59
N LEU A 4 -5.27 0.97 21.20
CA LEU A 4 -5.41 2.31 20.67
C LEU A 4 -4.96 2.23 19.22
N LEU A 5 -5.93 2.09 18.33
CA LEU A 5 -5.81 2.39 16.92
C LEU A 5 -5.42 3.87 16.88
N LYS A 6 -4.12 4.14 17.02
CA LYS A 6 -3.54 5.46 16.75
C LYS A 6 -3.65 5.66 15.25
N LEU A 7 -4.87 5.98 14.82
CA LEU A 7 -5.08 6.78 13.63
C LEU A 7 -4.53 8.18 13.98
N GLN A 8 -3.20 8.31 14.07
CA GLN A 8 -2.58 9.62 13.95
C GLN A 8 -2.79 10.03 12.50
N GLY A 9 -4.00 10.53 12.19
CA GLY A 9 -4.21 11.34 11.02
C GLY A 9 -3.27 12.53 11.16
N GLY A 10 -2.17 12.52 10.41
CA GLY A 10 -1.27 13.66 10.35
C GLY A 10 -2.10 14.87 9.94
N GLY A 11 -2.31 15.78 10.88
CA GLY A 11 -3.12 16.96 10.63
C GLY A 11 -2.53 17.78 9.48
N LEU A 12 -3.38 18.61 8.86
CA LEU A 12 -2.95 19.65 7.91
C LEU A 12 -1.85 20.56 8.49
N SER A 13 -1.66 20.56 9.81
CA SER A 13 -0.58 21.23 10.54
C SER A 13 0.82 20.83 10.08
N ALA A 14 1.10 19.53 9.90
CA ALA A 14 2.43 19.07 9.46
C ALA A 14 2.74 19.55 8.04
N PHE A 15 1.76 19.46 7.15
CA PHE A 15 1.86 19.98 5.79
C PHE A 15 2.04 21.50 5.77
N ARG A 16 1.23 22.24 6.54
CA ARG A 16 1.33 23.71 6.67
C ARG A 16 2.68 24.14 7.23
N MET A 17 3.22 23.39 8.20
CA MET A 17 4.55 23.66 8.75
C MET A 17 5.63 23.43 7.70
N ALA A 18 5.61 22.28 7.01
CA ALA A 18 6.55 21.99 5.93
C ALA A 18 6.50 23.07 4.83
N ALA A 19 5.29 23.47 4.41
CA ALA A 19 5.09 24.52 3.41
C ALA A 19 5.66 25.89 3.83
N LYS A 20 5.66 26.21 5.13
CA LYS A 20 6.24 27.45 5.66
C LYS A 20 7.77 27.38 5.81
N LEU A 21 8.33 26.20 6.05
CA LEU A 21 9.77 26.02 6.27
C LEU A 21 10.56 25.96 4.95
N VAL A 22 9.95 25.46 3.89
CA VAL A 22 10.62 25.29 2.60
C VAL A 22 10.65 26.62 1.83
N ARG A 23 11.86 27.06 1.47
CA ARG A 23 12.08 28.25 0.62
C ARG A 23 11.66 28.01 -0.83
N LYS A 24 11.46 29.09 -1.59
CA LYS A 24 11.17 29.03 -3.03
C LYS A 24 12.15 28.12 -3.76
N GLY A 25 11.62 27.12 -4.47
CA GLY A 25 12.40 26.12 -5.22
C GLY A 25 12.72 24.83 -4.46
N GLY A 26 12.36 24.71 -3.18
CA GLY A 26 12.51 23.46 -2.43
C GLY A 26 11.36 22.47 -2.66
N THR A 27 11.62 21.19 -2.39
CA THR A 27 10.66 20.08 -2.62
C THR A 27 10.16 19.51 -1.29
N ILE A 28 8.85 19.29 -1.17
CA ILE A 28 8.23 18.55 -0.07
C ILE A 28 7.72 17.22 -0.64
N GLN A 29 8.28 16.10 -0.18
CA GLN A 29 7.78 14.78 -0.52
C GLN A 29 6.70 14.37 0.50
N VAL A 30 5.47 14.19 0.03
CA VAL A 30 4.37 13.67 0.85
C VAL A 30 4.17 12.19 0.53
N THR A 31 4.46 11.31 1.48
CA THR A 31 4.30 9.86 1.35
C THR A 31 3.03 9.38 2.06
N GLY A 32 2.47 8.26 1.63
CA GLY A 32 1.28 7.66 2.27
C GLY A 32 -0.04 8.34 1.92
N VAL A 33 -0.12 9.00 0.76
CA VAL A 33 -1.38 9.51 0.20
C VAL A 33 -2.08 8.39 -0.56
N TYR A 34 -3.33 8.08 -0.18
CA TYR A 34 -4.11 6.99 -0.76
C TYR A 34 -5.20 7.55 -1.68
N GLY A 35 -4.85 7.76 -2.96
CA GLY A 35 -5.74 8.36 -3.98
C GLY A 35 -5.77 7.53 -5.26
N VAL A 36 -5.99 6.22 -5.15
CA VAL A 36 -5.79 5.27 -6.26
C VAL A 36 -6.85 5.40 -7.36
N ILE A 37 -8.07 5.87 -7.03
CA ILE A 37 -9.23 5.87 -7.94
C ILE A 37 -8.93 6.52 -9.30
N HIS A 38 -8.22 7.65 -9.30
CA HIS A 38 -7.89 8.38 -10.53
C HIS A 38 -6.87 7.65 -11.42
N TYR A 39 -6.07 6.74 -10.84
CA TYR A 39 -5.06 5.97 -11.56
C TYR A 39 -5.60 4.65 -12.12
N ILE A 40 -6.74 4.14 -11.62
CA ILE A 40 -7.30 2.83 -12.02
C ILE A 40 -7.46 2.69 -13.55
N PRO A 41 -8.01 3.69 -14.29
CA PRO A 41 -8.18 3.54 -15.74
C PRO A 41 -6.85 3.33 -16.49
N GLU A 42 -5.81 4.08 -16.09
CA GLU A 42 -4.49 3.99 -16.71
C GLU A 42 -3.77 2.70 -16.33
N LEU A 43 -3.81 2.32 -15.05
CA LEU A 43 -3.23 1.06 -14.59
C LEU A 43 -3.86 -0.14 -15.31
N TYR A 44 -5.19 -0.14 -15.47
CA TYR A 44 -5.88 -1.19 -16.22
C TYR A 44 -5.43 -1.25 -17.69
N ARG A 45 -5.30 -0.09 -18.34
CA ARG A 45 -4.79 -0.01 -19.72
C ARG A 45 -3.38 -0.60 -19.82
N GLN A 46 -2.48 -0.22 -18.92
CA GLN A 46 -1.11 -0.73 -18.89
C GLN A 46 -1.05 -2.25 -18.71
N VAL A 47 -1.88 -2.82 -17.84
CA VAL A 47 -1.99 -4.28 -17.69
C VAL A 47 -2.52 -4.93 -18.97
N LYS A 48 -3.57 -4.35 -19.58
CA LYS A 48 -4.17 -4.86 -20.82
C LYS A 48 -3.21 -4.81 -22.01
N ASP A 49 -2.42 -3.75 -22.10
CA ASP A 49 -1.45 -3.52 -23.16
C ASP A 49 -0.12 -4.28 -22.91
N GLY A 50 -0.02 -5.02 -21.80
CA GLY A 50 1.16 -5.82 -21.45
C GLY A 50 2.37 -5.02 -21.01
N VAL A 51 2.19 -3.77 -20.57
CA VAL A 51 3.26 -2.91 -20.07
C VAL A 51 3.89 -3.50 -18.81
N PHE A 52 3.08 -4.12 -17.95
CA PHE A 52 3.53 -4.91 -16.81
C PHE A 52 2.51 -5.97 -16.43
N ASP A 53 2.97 -7.05 -15.78
CA ASP A 53 2.12 -8.07 -15.20
C ASP A 53 2.03 -7.88 -13.67
N PRO A 54 0.87 -7.53 -13.11
CA PRO A 54 0.72 -7.38 -11.66
C PRO A 54 0.79 -8.71 -10.90
N THR A 55 0.80 -9.85 -11.60
CA THR A 55 0.90 -11.16 -10.96
C THR A 55 2.31 -11.51 -10.50
N ASP A 56 3.33 -10.81 -11.00
CA ASP A 56 4.74 -10.99 -10.61
C ASP A 56 4.99 -10.76 -9.12
N ILE A 57 4.18 -9.91 -8.48
CA ILE A 57 4.30 -9.64 -7.05
C ILE A 57 3.58 -10.67 -6.17
N ILE A 58 2.76 -11.55 -6.75
CA ILE A 58 1.96 -12.54 -6.02
C ILE A 58 2.83 -13.74 -5.68
N SER A 59 3.28 -13.82 -4.44
CA SER A 59 4.09 -14.93 -3.94
C SER A 59 3.26 -16.20 -3.71
N GLN A 60 2.01 -16.06 -3.23
CA GLN A 60 1.21 -17.20 -2.79
C GLN A 60 -0.27 -17.01 -3.14
N ARG A 61 -0.94 -18.13 -3.46
CA ARG A 61 -2.40 -18.23 -3.64
C ARG A 61 -2.89 -19.36 -2.74
N ILE A 62 -3.76 -19.05 -1.78
CA ILE A 62 -4.24 -20.01 -0.77
C ILE A 62 -5.76 -19.94 -0.67
N GLY A 63 -6.38 -20.98 -0.11
CA GLY A 63 -7.82 -21.00 0.15
C GLY A 63 -8.24 -20.04 1.27
N LEU A 64 -9.53 -19.68 1.33
CA LEU A 64 -10.08 -18.88 2.43
C LEU A 64 -9.96 -19.57 3.79
N ASP A 65 -9.99 -20.89 3.81
CA ASP A 65 -9.77 -21.75 4.99
C ASP A 65 -8.36 -21.63 5.56
N GLU A 66 -7.37 -21.27 4.73
CA GLU A 66 -5.98 -21.07 5.12
C GLU A 66 -5.64 -19.62 5.47
N ALA A 67 -6.62 -18.71 5.52
CA ALA A 67 -6.39 -17.29 5.70
C ALA A 67 -5.61 -16.93 6.98
N GLU A 68 -5.81 -17.69 8.08
CA GLU A 68 -5.03 -17.49 9.31
C GLU A 68 -3.55 -17.79 9.10
N HIS A 69 -3.23 -18.88 8.41
CA HIS A 69 -1.85 -19.22 8.06
C HIS A 69 -1.23 -18.17 7.15
N GLY A 70 -1.96 -17.75 6.11
CA GLY A 70 -1.53 -16.66 5.22
C GLY A 70 -1.23 -15.35 5.97
N PHE A 71 -2.05 -15.00 6.95
CA PHE A 71 -1.79 -13.80 7.76
C PHE A 71 -0.51 -13.94 8.61
N LYS A 72 -0.26 -15.11 9.20
CA LYS A 72 0.94 -15.38 10.01
C LYS A 72 2.22 -15.25 9.18
N ILE A 73 2.30 -15.92 8.03
CA ILE A 73 3.52 -15.91 7.20
C ILE A 73 3.80 -14.52 6.63
N PHE A 74 2.77 -13.78 6.22
CA PHE A 74 2.93 -12.40 5.75
C PHE A 74 3.44 -11.47 6.85
N ASN A 75 2.85 -11.54 8.05
CA ASN A 75 3.23 -10.68 9.16
C ASN A 75 4.64 -11.00 9.70
N ASN A 76 4.99 -12.28 9.77
CA ASN A 76 6.31 -12.73 10.23
C ASN A 76 7.40 -12.64 9.15
N LYS A 77 7.05 -12.28 7.91
CA LYS A 77 7.95 -12.24 6.74
C LYS A 77 8.62 -13.59 6.47
N GLU A 78 7.86 -14.65 6.64
CA GLU A 78 8.27 -16.03 6.36
C GLU A 78 7.97 -16.37 4.88
N ASP A 79 8.57 -17.44 4.37
CA ASP A 79 8.30 -18.01 3.05
C ASP A 79 8.41 -17.02 1.87
N ASN A 80 9.20 -15.96 2.02
CA ASN A 80 9.31 -14.87 1.05
C ASN A 80 7.94 -14.28 0.67
N ALA A 81 7.00 -14.22 1.61
CA ALA A 81 5.65 -13.72 1.40
C ALA A 81 5.64 -12.22 1.03
N MET A 82 5.44 -11.91 -0.26
CA MET A 82 5.32 -10.53 -0.76
C MET A 82 3.86 -10.09 -0.90
N LYS A 83 3.03 -10.96 -1.48
CA LYS A 83 1.60 -10.73 -1.66
C LYS A 83 0.87 -12.06 -1.70
N ILE A 84 -0.06 -12.23 -0.78
CA ILE A 84 -0.92 -13.40 -0.69
C ILE A 84 -2.29 -13.05 -1.27
N ILE A 85 -2.80 -13.91 -2.15
CA ILE A 85 -4.16 -13.82 -2.69
C ILE A 85 -4.99 -14.95 -2.09
N LEU A 86 -6.06 -14.59 -1.39
CA LEU A 86 -7.06 -15.54 -0.93
C LEU A 86 -8.00 -15.89 -2.09
N LYS A 87 -8.18 -17.17 -2.34
CA LYS A 87 -9.14 -17.72 -3.31
C LYS A 87 -10.39 -18.18 -2.57
N PRO A 88 -11.59 -17.84 -3.07
CA PRO A 88 -12.85 -18.30 -2.50
C PRO A 88 -12.96 -19.81 -2.40
#